data_AF-A0A1R0Z7Q6-F1
#
_entry.id   AF-A0A1R0Z7Q6-F1
#
_cell.length_a   1.000
_cell.length_b   1.000
_cell.length_c   1.000
_cell.angle_alpha   90.00
_cell.angle_beta   90.00
_cell.angle_gamma   90.00
#
_symmetry.space_group_name_H-M   'P 1'
#
loop_
_entity.id
_entity.type
_entity.pdbx_description
1 polymer ?
#
loop_
_entity_poly.entity_id
_entity_poly.type
_entity_poly.pdbx_seq_one_letter_code
_entity_poly.pdbx_strand_id
1 'polypeptide(L)'
;MTYFYENSLSRVDKIFLRSVTDEIPKEYSYQLKNPSLVVTRLKSANFNQEEILNFDLLEYLLHNENENLNRFINQLKTKNRYDFVLQFWIAEREKFSFIKSLNHLWPHVLKGALSDNNFSESQKANFILDALYYSVTRDLKEQNDENCLTVYLSENKDFLNINEPDIPTIIAKLKLLNVKFKQINYANANKSLFLAVYEEELYEINMFLIEVILKEIYNLPTVDDSYKHNSYTLIVSRPEEALVKYVNRNIEQYVELILEHCDSIITDDENAALEIINQEDINPELISTYIEYLQTTIERLESVVNKDYWPKLLLHKNLRYSEHNILQYYFYLEENFGEVLVDFINGNGVDLNFNYNEIKDEFGTSETASFFRKIIISESLSNEKYEIFIRDFKRYYNEFKFEGISNAKLQILMKYNVVRMNDFNLKFVRDNYSEQLL
;
A
#
# COMPACT_ATOMS: atom_id res chain seq x y z
N MET A 1 53.49 -53.18 -30.37
CA MET A 1 53.39 -52.56 -29.03
C MET A 1 53.50 -51.06 -29.19
N THR A 2 52.40 -50.34 -29.13
CA THR A 2 52.38 -48.88 -29.27
C THR A 2 52.57 -48.30 -27.87
N TYR A 3 53.72 -47.70 -27.62
CA TYR A 3 54.03 -47.05 -26.34
C TYR A 3 53.05 -45.90 -26.13
N PHE A 4 52.13 -46.06 -25.19
CA PHE A 4 51.28 -44.98 -24.69
C PHE A 4 52.15 -44.11 -23.77
N TYR A 5 52.56 -42.95 -24.27
CA TYR A 5 53.10 -41.90 -23.42
C TYR A 5 51.93 -41.27 -22.66
N GLU A 6 52.00 -41.26 -21.33
CA GLU A 6 50.96 -40.69 -20.44
C GLU A 6 50.65 -39.21 -20.75
N ASN A 7 51.58 -38.48 -21.37
CA ASN A 7 51.42 -37.07 -21.78
C ASN A 7 51.07 -36.87 -23.27
N SER A 8 50.60 -37.90 -23.98
CA SER A 8 50.23 -37.78 -25.39
C SER A 8 48.75 -37.37 -25.57
N LEU A 9 48.51 -36.39 -26.46
CA LEU A 9 47.16 -35.99 -26.86
C LEU A 9 46.36 -37.20 -27.36
N SER A 10 45.15 -37.37 -26.82
CA SER A 10 44.26 -38.43 -27.27
C SER A 10 43.78 -38.17 -28.70
N ARG A 11 43.25 -39.20 -29.36
CA ARG A 11 42.65 -39.04 -30.70
C ARG A 11 41.51 -38.02 -30.67
N VAL A 12 40.72 -38.00 -29.61
CA VAL A 12 39.56 -37.12 -29.43
C VAL A 12 40.00 -35.67 -29.29
N ASP A 13 41.02 -35.41 -28.48
CA ASP A 13 41.59 -34.06 -28.30
C ASP A 13 42.23 -33.54 -29.60
N LYS A 14 42.92 -34.42 -30.35
CA LYS A 14 43.50 -34.06 -31.67
C LYS A 14 42.43 -33.67 -32.68
N ILE A 15 41.28 -34.34 -32.66
CA ILE A 15 40.14 -34.03 -33.54
C ILE A 15 39.58 -32.65 -33.20
N PHE A 16 39.48 -32.30 -31.91
CA PHE A 16 39.04 -30.97 -31.48
C PHE A 16 40.05 -29.88 -31.88
N LEU A 17 41.34 -30.07 -31.63
CA LEU A 17 42.37 -29.09 -32.05
C LEU A 17 42.38 -28.89 -33.57
N ARG A 18 42.17 -29.97 -34.34
CA ARG A 18 42.01 -29.88 -35.80
C ARG A 18 40.75 -29.11 -36.17
N SER A 19 39.62 -29.32 -35.48
CA SER A 19 38.37 -28.62 -35.78
C SER A 19 38.50 -27.10 -35.60
N VAL A 20 39.27 -26.65 -34.60
CA VAL A 20 39.64 -25.23 -34.42
C VAL A 20 40.54 -24.71 -35.54
N THR A 21 41.47 -25.53 -36.03
CA THR A 21 42.38 -25.13 -37.12
C THR A 21 41.68 -25.09 -38.47
N ASP A 22 40.74 -26.01 -38.69
CA ASP A 22 39.98 -26.16 -39.92
C ASP A 22 38.73 -25.25 -39.96
N GLU A 23 38.45 -24.49 -38.89
CA GLU A 23 37.28 -23.61 -38.75
C GLU A 23 35.94 -24.35 -38.94
N ILE A 24 35.87 -25.57 -38.39
CA ILE A 24 34.68 -26.42 -38.41
C ILE A 24 34.28 -26.71 -36.97
N PRO A 25 33.27 -26.04 -36.41
CA PRO A 25 32.92 -26.19 -35.00
C PRO A 25 32.42 -27.61 -34.70
N LYS A 26 32.67 -28.04 -33.46
CA LYS A 26 32.04 -29.23 -32.88
C LYS A 26 30.83 -28.81 -32.07
N GLU A 27 29.97 -29.77 -31.76
CA GLU A 27 28.94 -29.58 -30.75
C GLU A 27 29.58 -29.16 -29.42
N TYR A 28 28.92 -28.26 -28.70
CA TYR A 28 29.47 -27.74 -27.45
C TYR A 28 29.73 -28.84 -26.40
N SER A 29 28.95 -29.93 -26.45
CA SER A 29 29.05 -31.10 -25.58
C SER A 29 30.15 -32.10 -25.98
N TYR A 30 30.93 -31.83 -27.04
CA TYR A 30 32.01 -32.72 -27.48
C TYR A 30 33.01 -32.99 -26.35
N GLN A 31 33.16 -34.25 -25.94
CA GLN A 31 33.95 -34.61 -24.76
C GLN A 31 35.46 -34.54 -25.03
N LEU A 32 36.18 -33.74 -24.26
CA LEU A 32 37.62 -33.67 -24.23
C LEU A 32 38.17 -34.67 -23.20
N LYS A 33 39.21 -35.41 -23.57
CA LYS A 33 39.83 -36.38 -22.65
C LYS A 33 40.83 -35.69 -21.72
N ASN A 34 41.54 -34.68 -22.23
CA ASN A 34 42.50 -33.93 -21.44
C ASN A 34 42.45 -32.43 -21.78
N PRO A 35 41.48 -31.68 -21.20
CA PRO A 35 41.33 -30.24 -21.41
C PRO A 35 42.62 -29.45 -21.15
N SER A 36 43.41 -29.84 -20.15
CA SER A 36 44.69 -29.19 -19.83
C SER A 36 45.67 -29.22 -21.02
N LEU A 37 45.84 -30.39 -21.66
CA LEU A 37 46.72 -30.53 -22.81
C LEU A 37 46.15 -29.82 -24.04
N VAL A 38 44.83 -29.76 -24.18
CA VAL A 38 44.19 -28.98 -25.26
C VAL A 38 44.51 -27.49 -25.10
N VAL A 39 44.33 -26.93 -23.90
CA VAL A 39 44.60 -25.51 -23.61
C VAL A 39 46.06 -25.15 -23.87
N THR A 40 47.02 -25.99 -23.46
CA THR A 40 48.46 -25.73 -23.72
C THR A 40 48.84 -25.72 -25.20
N ARG A 41 47.99 -26.27 -26.07
CA ARG A 41 48.23 -26.38 -27.52
C ARG A 41 47.51 -25.32 -28.33
N LEU A 42 46.46 -24.73 -27.77
CA LEU A 42 45.78 -23.58 -28.33
C LEU A 42 46.63 -22.32 -28.12
N LYS A 43 46.68 -21.46 -29.14
CA LYS A 43 47.22 -20.11 -28.98
C LYS A 43 46.15 -19.25 -28.34
N SER A 44 46.55 -18.22 -27.60
CA SER A 44 45.60 -17.28 -26.98
C SER A 44 44.66 -16.61 -27.99
N ALA A 45 45.06 -16.50 -29.27
CA ALA A 45 44.21 -15.98 -30.35
C ALA A 45 43.07 -16.93 -30.74
N ASN A 46 43.23 -18.24 -30.53
CA ASN A 46 42.20 -19.23 -30.82
C ASN A 46 40.97 -19.06 -29.93
N PHE A 47 41.12 -18.54 -28.70
CA PHE A 47 39.99 -18.29 -27.78
C PHE A 47 39.03 -17.19 -28.26
N ASN A 48 39.29 -16.55 -29.39
CA ASN A 48 38.37 -15.63 -30.07
C ASN A 48 37.54 -16.30 -31.20
N GLN A 49 37.79 -17.59 -31.49
CA GLN A 49 37.15 -18.36 -32.57
C GLN A 49 35.97 -19.19 -32.05
N GLU A 50 34.93 -19.41 -32.85
CA GLU A 50 33.70 -20.11 -32.37
C GLU A 50 33.94 -21.59 -32.09
N GLU A 51 34.94 -22.16 -32.73
CA GLU A 51 35.27 -23.57 -32.67
C GLU A 51 35.81 -23.98 -31.29
N ILE A 52 36.21 -23.00 -30.46
CA ILE A 52 36.63 -23.24 -29.08
C ILE A 52 35.45 -23.36 -28.11
N LEU A 53 34.23 -23.03 -28.54
CA LEU A 53 33.04 -23.10 -27.70
C LEU A 53 32.74 -24.57 -27.35
N ASN A 54 33.19 -24.98 -26.16
CA ASN A 54 33.11 -26.33 -25.68
C ASN A 54 32.96 -26.36 -24.15
N PHE A 55 32.12 -27.24 -23.63
CA PHE A 55 31.80 -27.29 -22.21
C PHE A 55 33.00 -27.72 -21.37
N ASP A 56 33.67 -28.83 -21.73
CA ASP A 56 34.83 -29.34 -20.99
C ASP A 56 35.99 -28.32 -21.01
N LEU A 57 36.13 -27.57 -22.11
CA LEU A 57 37.12 -26.49 -22.21
C LEU A 57 36.78 -25.34 -21.25
N LEU A 58 35.54 -24.83 -21.27
CA LEU A 58 35.14 -23.74 -20.39
C LEU A 58 35.21 -24.13 -18.91
N GLU A 59 34.73 -25.33 -18.58
CA GLU A 59 34.81 -25.91 -17.23
C GLU A 59 36.27 -25.93 -16.73
N TYR A 60 37.21 -26.38 -17.55
CA TYR A 60 38.62 -26.32 -17.22
C TYR A 60 39.15 -24.88 -17.03
N LEU A 61 38.76 -23.93 -17.89
CA LEU A 61 39.19 -22.53 -17.77
C LEU A 61 38.67 -21.88 -16.48
N LEU A 62 37.43 -22.18 -16.09
CA LEU A 62 36.81 -21.71 -14.86
C LEU A 62 37.54 -22.28 -13.63
N HIS A 63 37.73 -23.60 -13.60
CA HIS A 63 38.34 -24.30 -12.46
C HIS A 63 39.78 -23.85 -12.17
N ASN A 64 40.52 -23.48 -13.22
CA ASN A 64 41.94 -23.12 -13.10
C ASN A 64 42.20 -21.60 -13.19
N GLU A 65 41.15 -20.77 -13.15
CA GLU A 65 41.23 -19.30 -13.29
C GLU A 65 42.15 -18.87 -14.45
N ASN A 66 42.04 -19.57 -15.59
CA ASN A 66 43.01 -19.43 -16.67
C ASN A 66 42.94 -18.04 -17.32
N GLU A 67 44.08 -17.48 -17.69
CA GLU A 67 44.19 -16.16 -18.35
C GLU A 67 43.33 -16.02 -19.62
N ASN A 68 43.05 -17.14 -20.29
CA ASN A 68 42.25 -17.15 -21.52
C ASN A 68 40.73 -17.12 -21.26
N LEU A 69 40.27 -17.25 -20.01
CA LEU A 69 38.85 -17.15 -19.66
C LEU A 69 38.25 -15.81 -20.08
N ASN A 70 38.98 -14.71 -19.87
CA ASN A 70 38.55 -13.38 -20.30
C ASN A 70 38.32 -13.32 -21.81
N ARG A 71 39.17 -13.97 -22.62
CA ARG A 71 38.99 -14.02 -24.08
C ARG A 71 37.79 -14.87 -24.46
N PHE A 72 37.61 -16.01 -23.80
CA PHE A 72 36.46 -16.89 -23.99
C PHE A 72 35.15 -16.13 -23.75
N ILE A 73 35.00 -15.48 -22.59
CA ILE A 73 33.77 -14.74 -22.25
C ILE A 73 33.58 -13.51 -23.15
N ASN A 74 34.65 -12.78 -23.49
CA ASN A 74 34.55 -11.67 -24.44
C ASN A 74 34.11 -12.11 -25.84
N GLN A 75 34.45 -13.33 -26.24
CA GLN A 75 33.96 -13.90 -27.49
C GLN A 75 32.45 -14.12 -27.43
N LEU A 76 31.95 -14.72 -26.35
CA LEU A 76 30.50 -14.89 -26.12
C LEU A 76 29.78 -13.56 -26.19
N LYS A 77 30.34 -12.54 -25.53
CA LYS A 77 29.84 -11.16 -25.52
C LYS A 77 29.78 -10.56 -26.92
N THR A 78 30.89 -10.57 -27.65
CA THR A 78 31.00 -9.93 -28.97
C THR A 78 30.04 -10.55 -29.99
N LYS A 79 29.78 -11.85 -29.86
CA LYS A 79 28.93 -12.62 -30.76
C LYS A 79 27.52 -12.87 -30.21
N ASN A 80 27.17 -12.29 -29.06
CA ASN A 80 25.89 -12.48 -28.37
C ASN A 80 25.47 -13.97 -28.25
N ARG A 81 26.39 -14.83 -27.82
CA ARG A 81 26.17 -16.29 -27.73
C ARG A 81 25.42 -16.70 -26.46
N TYR A 82 24.21 -16.16 -26.31
CA TYR A 82 23.27 -16.54 -25.26
C TYR A 82 22.83 -18.00 -25.37
N ASP A 83 22.84 -18.58 -26.58
CA ASP A 83 22.62 -19.99 -26.83
C ASP A 83 23.65 -20.88 -26.11
N PHE A 84 24.94 -20.50 -26.17
CA PHE A 84 26.00 -21.22 -25.47
C PHE A 84 25.90 -21.01 -23.95
N VAL A 85 25.66 -19.77 -23.51
CA VAL A 85 25.47 -19.44 -22.08
C VAL A 85 24.35 -20.29 -21.48
N LEU A 86 23.20 -20.35 -22.14
CA LEU A 86 22.05 -21.14 -21.72
C LEU A 86 22.39 -22.63 -21.64
N GLN A 87 22.96 -23.20 -22.71
CA GLN A 87 23.24 -24.63 -22.74
C GLN A 87 24.33 -25.04 -21.73
N PHE A 88 25.35 -24.22 -21.52
CA PHE A 88 26.37 -24.47 -20.51
C PHE A 88 25.78 -24.39 -19.09
N TRP A 89 24.93 -23.40 -18.83
CA TRP A 89 24.25 -23.25 -17.54
C TRP A 89 23.32 -24.43 -17.24
N ILE A 90 22.52 -24.88 -18.22
CA ILE A 90 21.65 -26.07 -18.09
C ILE A 90 22.46 -27.35 -17.85
N ALA A 91 23.69 -27.43 -18.35
CA ALA A 91 24.56 -28.58 -18.09
C ALA A 91 25.01 -28.70 -16.62
N GLU A 92 24.71 -27.69 -15.78
CA GLU A 92 24.97 -27.63 -14.34
C GLU A 92 26.45 -27.78 -13.95
N ARG A 93 27.36 -27.40 -14.85
CA ARG A 93 28.80 -27.50 -14.65
C ARG A 93 29.36 -26.22 -14.05
N GLU A 94 30.10 -26.34 -12.95
CA GLU A 94 30.81 -25.21 -12.33
C GLU A 94 29.92 -23.95 -12.14
N LYS A 95 28.62 -24.13 -11.79
CA LYS A 95 27.62 -23.03 -11.76
C LYS A 95 28.11 -21.79 -11.03
N PHE A 96 28.67 -21.95 -9.83
CA PHE A 96 29.21 -20.85 -9.02
C PHE A 96 30.28 -20.06 -9.79
N SER A 97 31.32 -20.76 -10.26
CA SER A 97 32.45 -20.18 -10.98
C SER A 97 31.99 -19.52 -12.28
N PHE A 98 31.10 -20.18 -13.01
CA PHE A 98 30.56 -19.69 -14.27
C PHE A 98 29.79 -18.39 -14.10
N ILE A 99 28.78 -18.35 -13.23
CA ILE A 99 27.93 -17.17 -13.03
C ILE A 99 28.76 -16.00 -12.49
N LYS A 100 29.64 -16.27 -11.52
CA LYS A 100 30.56 -15.26 -10.98
C LYS A 100 31.43 -14.65 -12.07
N SER A 101 32.10 -15.48 -12.89
CA SER A 101 32.98 -14.99 -13.96
C SER A 101 32.20 -14.34 -15.11
N LEU A 102 31.04 -14.87 -15.48
CA LEU A 102 30.19 -14.34 -16.54
C LEU A 102 29.73 -12.93 -16.20
N ASN A 103 29.16 -12.73 -15.01
CA ASN A 103 28.66 -11.42 -14.57
C ASN A 103 29.77 -10.40 -14.32
N HIS A 104 30.99 -10.87 -14.02
CA HIS A 104 32.16 -10.02 -13.88
C HIS A 104 32.73 -9.54 -15.22
N LEU A 105 32.79 -10.43 -16.22
CA LEU A 105 33.48 -10.18 -17.49
C LEU A 105 32.54 -9.69 -18.60
N TRP A 106 31.24 -9.96 -18.49
CA TRP A 106 30.22 -9.50 -19.43
C TRP A 106 29.19 -8.61 -18.72
N PRO A 107 29.44 -7.28 -18.65
CA PRO A 107 28.46 -6.31 -18.18
C PRO A 107 27.15 -6.39 -18.97
N HIS A 108 26.02 -6.29 -18.27
CA HIS A 108 24.66 -6.34 -18.83
C HIS A 108 24.24 -7.67 -19.46
N VAL A 109 24.97 -8.76 -19.21
CA VAL A 109 24.60 -10.10 -19.69
C VAL A 109 23.23 -10.53 -19.18
N LEU A 110 22.88 -10.17 -17.93
CA LEU A 110 21.57 -10.53 -17.37
C LEU A 110 20.42 -9.81 -18.09
N LYS A 111 20.59 -8.54 -18.45
CA LYS A 111 19.61 -7.77 -19.23
C LYS A 111 19.34 -8.44 -20.59
N GLY A 112 20.41 -8.85 -21.26
CA GLY A 112 20.31 -9.58 -22.53
C GLY A 112 19.63 -10.94 -22.36
N ALA A 113 20.00 -11.72 -21.33
CA ALA A 113 19.37 -13.01 -21.05
C ALA A 113 17.86 -12.89 -20.76
N LEU A 114 17.43 -11.83 -20.06
CA LEU A 114 16.02 -11.54 -19.82
C LEU A 114 15.24 -11.23 -21.10
N SER A 115 15.92 -10.65 -22.09
CA SER A 115 15.33 -10.25 -23.38
C SER A 115 15.47 -11.32 -24.47
N ASP A 116 16.26 -12.37 -24.21
CA ASP A 116 16.57 -13.41 -25.18
C ASP A 116 15.46 -14.48 -25.21
N ASN A 117 14.95 -14.75 -26.41
CA ASN A 117 13.86 -15.70 -26.64
C ASN A 117 14.28 -17.18 -26.48
N ASN A 118 15.58 -17.47 -26.38
CA ASN A 118 16.06 -18.82 -26.10
C ASN A 118 15.79 -19.22 -24.64
N PHE A 119 15.68 -18.24 -23.73
CA PHE A 119 15.35 -18.50 -22.34
C PHE A 119 13.83 -18.54 -22.16
N SER A 120 13.30 -19.67 -21.69
CA SER A 120 11.95 -19.72 -21.12
C SER A 120 11.88 -18.91 -19.82
N GLU A 121 10.69 -18.47 -19.41
CA GLU A 121 10.52 -17.72 -18.16
C GLU A 121 11.03 -18.47 -16.92
N SER A 122 10.85 -19.79 -16.87
CA SER A 122 11.42 -20.62 -15.80
C SER A 122 12.95 -20.61 -15.78
N GLN A 123 13.59 -20.59 -16.96
CA GLN A 123 15.04 -20.52 -17.07
C GLN A 123 15.54 -19.12 -16.71
N LYS A 124 14.84 -18.06 -17.11
CA LYS A 124 15.16 -16.69 -16.68
C LYS A 124 15.13 -16.57 -15.15
N ALA A 125 14.05 -17.04 -14.50
CA ALA A 125 13.91 -16.98 -13.05
C ALA A 125 15.06 -17.72 -12.33
N ASN A 126 15.36 -18.95 -12.74
CA ASN A 126 16.43 -19.74 -12.16
C ASN A 126 17.83 -19.17 -12.44
N PHE A 127 18.05 -18.61 -13.63
CA PHE A 127 19.32 -17.97 -13.98
C PHE A 127 19.55 -16.69 -13.17
N ILE A 128 18.51 -15.88 -12.96
CA ILE A 128 18.57 -14.72 -12.07
C ILE A 128 18.78 -15.15 -10.61
N LEU A 129 18.13 -16.22 -10.16
CA LEU A 129 18.34 -16.77 -8.82
C LEU A 129 19.81 -17.17 -8.59
N ASP A 130 20.41 -17.89 -9.53
CA ASP A 130 21.84 -18.22 -9.48
C ASP A 130 22.71 -16.96 -9.49
N ALA A 131 22.32 -15.93 -10.25
CA ALA A 131 23.00 -14.64 -10.22
C ALA A 131 22.91 -13.96 -8.85
N LEU A 132 21.78 -14.03 -8.14
CA LEU A 132 21.66 -13.50 -6.78
C LEU A 132 22.60 -14.25 -5.80
N TYR A 133 22.68 -15.58 -5.92
CA TYR A 133 23.53 -16.39 -5.05
C TYR A 133 25.03 -16.21 -5.31
N TYR A 134 25.44 -16.20 -6.57
CA TYR A 134 26.86 -16.38 -6.93
C TYR A 134 27.57 -15.09 -7.36
N SER A 135 26.82 -14.03 -7.68
CA SER A 135 27.42 -12.76 -8.07
C SER A 135 27.91 -11.96 -6.87
N VAL A 136 29.09 -11.36 -7.01
CA VAL A 136 29.58 -10.38 -6.06
C VAL A 136 28.70 -9.13 -6.14
N THR A 137 28.50 -8.47 -4.99
CA THR A 137 27.64 -7.29 -4.83
C THR A 137 27.92 -6.18 -5.85
N ARG A 138 29.20 -5.90 -6.16
CA ARG A 138 29.59 -4.90 -7.16
C ARG A 138 29.07 -5.26 -8.55
N ASP A 139 29.31 -6.50 -8.96
CA ASP A 139 28.98 -6.97 -10.31
C ASP A 139 27.46 -7.07 -10.46
N LEU A 140 26.73 -7.54 -9.44
CA LEU A 140 25.27 -7.59 -9.48
C LEU A 140 24.63 -6.20 -9.64
N LYS A 141 25.20 -5.17 -9.02
CA LYS A 141 24.76 -3.78 -9.23
C LYS A 141 25.01 -3.30 -10.66
N GLU A 142 26.16 -3.64 -11.23
CA GLU A 142 26.49 -3.31 -12.63
C GLU A 142 25.59 -4.07 -13.63
N GLN A 143 25.17 -5.28 -13.28
CA GLN A 143 24.22 -6.06 -14.07
C GLN A 143 22.80 -5.48 -14.04
N ASN A 144 22.40 -4.79 -12.97
CA ASN A 144 21.10 -4.14 -12.84
C ASN A 144 21.01 -2.82 -13.62
N ASP A 145 21.48 -2.83 -14.87
CA ASP A 145 21.42 -1.70 -15.78
C ASP A 145 19.98 -1.34 -16.12
N GLU A 146 19.67 -0.04 -16.09
CA GLU A 146 18.32 0.49 -16.24
C GLU A 146 17.29 -0.20 -15.33
N ASN A 147 17.71 -0.66 -14.14
CA ASN A 147 16.89 -1.40 -13.18
C ASN A 147 16.26 -2.70 -13.73
N CYS A 148 16.86 -3.32 -14.75
CA CYS A 148 16.27 -4.49 -15.42
C CYS A 148 15.99 -5.67 -14.46
N LEU A 149 16.87 -5.94 -13.49
CA LEU A 149 16.66 -6.97 -12.48
C LEU A 149 15.59 -6.55 -11.48
N THR A 150 15.63 -5.28 -11.04
CA THR A 150 14.64 -4.75 -10.10
C THR A 150 13.24 -4.86 -10.67
N VAL A 151 13.04 -4.44 -11.93
CA VAL A 151 11.73 -4.53 -12.62
C VAL A 151 11.31 -5.98 -12.76
N TYR A 152 12.18 -6.85 -13.30
CA TYR A 152 11.87 -8.27 -13.49
C TYR A 152 11.47 -8.96 -12.18
N LEU A 153 12.24 -8.76 -11.11
CA LEU A 153 11.96 -9.35 -9.80
C LEU A 153 10.66 -8.80 -9.19
N SER A 154 10.45 -7.49 -9.27
CA SER A 154 9.26 -6.83 -8.71
C SER A 154 7.96 -7.27 -9.38
N GLU A 155 8.01 -7.62 -10.66
CA GLU A 155 6.85 -8.06 -11.46
C GLU A 155 6.64 -9.57 -11.45
N ASN A 156 7.66 -10.36 -11.10
CA ASN A 156 7.56 -11.82 -11.06
C ASN A 156 6.89 -12.32 -9.77
N LYS A 157 5.56 -12.50 -9.86
CA LYS A 157 4.73 -12.97 -8.74
C LYS A 157 5.10 -14.34 -8.18
N ASP A 158 5.75 -15.20 -8.96
CA ASP A 158 6.10 -16.57 -8.57
C ASP A 158 7.57 -16.70 -8.16
N PHE A 159 8.34 -15.60 -8.11
CA PHE A 159 9.78 -15.63 -7.84
C PHE A 159 10.14 -16.26 -6.48
N LEU A 160 9.28 -16.12 -5.47
CA LEU A 160 9.51 -16.70 -4.13
C LEU A 160 9.25 -18.21 -4.06
N ASN A 161 8.85 -18.86 -5.16
CA ASN A 161 8.70 -20.31 -5.25
C ASN A 161 10.08 -20.98 -5.41
N ILE A 162 10.84 -20.99 -4.31
CA ILE A 162 12.19 -21.54 -4.24
C ILE A 162 12.20 -22.68 -3.22
N ASN A 163 12.73 -23.84 -3.64
CA ASN A 163 12.96 -24.96 -2.75
C ASN A 163 14.21 -24.69 -1.91
N GLU A 164 14.07 -24.82 -0.58
CA GLU A 164 15.17 -24.65 0.39
C GLU A 164 16.03 -23.38 0.19
N PRO A 165 15.43 -22.17 0.22
CA PRO A 165 16.15 -20.94 -0.05
C PRO A 165 17.15 -20.60 1.07
N ASP A 166 18.36 -20.14 0.69
CA ASP A 166 19.19 -19.34 1.59
C ASP A 166 18.59 -17.92 1.71
N ILE A 167 17.68 -17.79 2.67
CA ILE A 167 16.88 -16.59 2.94
C ILE A 167 17.77 -15.36 3.22
N PRO A 168 18.76 -15.41 4.14
CA PRO A 168 19.63 -14.25 4.40
C PRO A 168 20.30 -13.71 3.14
N THR A 169 20.82 -14.60 2.29
CA THR A 169 21.48 -14.18 1.05
C THR A 169 20.50 -13.53 0.08
N ILE A 170 19.34 -14.16 -0.17
CA ILE A 170 18.33 -13.60 -1.08
C ILE A 170 17.87 -12.23 -0.59
N ILE A 171 17.46 -12.10 0.67
CA ILE A 171 16.96 -10.85 1.23
C ILE A 171 18.00 -9.73 1.13
N ALA A 172 19.27 -10.02 1.44
CA ALA A 172 20.34 -9.04 1.30
C ALA A 172 20.51 -8.54 -0.13
N LYS A 173 20.35 -9.43 -1.13
CA LYS A 173 20.45 -9.07 -2.55
C LYS A 173 19.21 -8.36 -3.08
N LEU A 174 18.01 -8.72 -2.63
CA LEU A 174 16.78 -8.00 -2.95
C LEU A 174 16.83 -6.56 -2.40
N LYS A 175 17.30 -6.39 -1.16
CA LYS A 175 17.57 -5.06 -0.58
C LYS A 175 18.61 -4.28 -1.38
N LEU A 176 19.71 -4.93 -1.79
CA LEU A 176 20.76 -4.29 -2.59
C LEU A 176 20.23 -3.71 -3.91
N LEU A 177 19.26 -4.40 -4.52
CA LEU A 177 18.63 -4.04 -5.78
C LEU A 177 17.39 -3.14 -5.59
N ASN A 178 17.03 -2.79 -4.34
CA ASN A 178 15.82 -2.05 -3.99
C ASN A 178 14.54 -2.67 -4.59
N VAL A 179 14.42 -4.01 -4.56
CA VAL A 179 13.24 -4.70 -5.07
C VAL A 179 12.04 -4.45 -4.17
N LYS A 180 10.89 -4.17 -4.80
CA LYS A 180 9.59 -4.07 -4.14
C LYS A 180 8.59 -4.88 -4.95
N PHE A 181 8.24 -6.08 -4.47
CA PHE A 181 7.27 -6.93 -5.15
C PHE A 181 5.91 -6.23 -5.28
N LYS A 182 5.37 -6.22 -6.50
CA LYS A 182 4.01 -5.72 -6.79
C LYS A 182 2.95 -6.76 -6.46
N GLN A 183 3.27 -8.02 -6.70
CA GLN A 183 2.40 -9.17 -6.40
C GLN A 183 3.25 -10.34 -5.96
N ILE A 184 2.71 -11.16 -5.07
CA ILE A 184 3.31 -12.42 -4.65
C ILE A 184 2.24 -13.49 -4.64
N ASN A 185 2.46 -14.58 -5.36
CA ASN A 185 1.62 -15.76 -5.30
C ASN A 185 1.94 -16.55 -4.03
N TYR A 186 1.27 -16.19 -2.92
CA TYR A 186 1.51 -16.83 -1.62
C TYR A 186 1.33 -18.35 -1.66
N ALA A 187 0.38 -18.87 -2.46
CA ALA A 187 0.09 -20.31 -2.53
C ALA A 187 1.32 -21.14 -2.92
N ASN A 188 2.13 -20.63 -3.86
CA ASN A 188 3.33 -21.30 -4.36
C ASN A 188 4.62 -20.81 -3.67
N ALA A 189 4.58 -19.66 -3.00
CA ALA A 189 5.77 -19.09 -2.35
C ALA A 189 6.28 -19.96 -1.19
N ASN A 190 7.60 -19.98 -1.01
CA ASN A 190 8.21 -20.49 0.20
C ASN A 190 7.79 -19.61 1.39
N LYS A 191 7.17 -20.21 2.41
CA LYS A 191 6.54 -19.48 3.53
C LYS A 191 7.56 -18.70 4.37
N SER A 192 8.70 -19.31 4.66
CA SER A 192 9.76 -18.65 5.43
C SER A 192 10.40 -17.50 4.65
N LEU A 193 10.57 -17.64 3.34
CA LEU A 193 11.07 -16.55 2.50
C LEU A 193 10.04 -15.42 2.37
N PHE A 194 8.75 -15.75 2.23
CA PHE A 194 7.67 -14.76 2.23
C PHE A 194 7.65 -13.95 3.54
N LEU A 195 7.75 -14.63 4.68
CA LEU A 195 7.81 -13.96 5.99
C LEU A 195 8.98 -12.98 6.07
N ALA A 196 10.17 -13.38 5.60
CA ALA A 196 11.32 -12.48 5.57
C ALA A 196 11.13 -11.29 4.61
N VAL A 197 10.50 -11.49 3.44
CA VAL A 197 10.12 -10.40 2.51
C VAL A 197 9.12 -9.44 3.15
N TYR A 198 8.16 -9.98 3.90
CA TYR A 198 7.16 -9.21 4.63
C TYR A 198 7.78 -8.38 5.75
N GLU A 199 8.58 -9.00 6.62
CA GLU A 199 9.25 -8.34 7.75
C GLU A 199 10.24 -7.25 7.30
N GLU A 200 10.87 -7.46 6.14
CA GLU A 200 11.83 -6.52 5.56
C GLU A 200 11.19 -5.53 4.58
N GLU A 201 9.86 -5.53 4.49
CA GLU A 201 9.06 -4.60 3.69
C GLU A 201 9.47 -4.57 2.22
N LEU A 202 9.87 -5.71 1.65
CA LEU A 202 10.33 -5.81 0.26
C LEU A 202 9.17 -5.87 -0.76
N TYR A 203 8.08 -5.17 -0.48
CA TYR A 203 6.86 -5.16 -1.27
C TYR A 203 6.27 -3.75 -1.38
N GLU A 204 5.53 -3.47 -2.45
CA GLU A 204 4.78 -2.22 -2.60
C GLU A 204 3.45 -2.33 -1.83
N ILE A 205 3.06 -1.26 -1.13
CA ILE A 205 1.73 -1.22 -0.49
C ILE A 205 0.69 -1.14 -1.60
N ASN A 206 -0.09 -2.20 -1.75
CA ASN A 206 -1.24 -2.26 -2.64
C ASN A 206 -2.30 -3.20 -2.06
N MET A 207 -3.53 -3.12 -2.58
CA MET A 207 -4.64 -3.90 -2.01
C MET A 207 -4.39 -5.39 -2.09
N PHE A 208 -3.86 -5.90 -3.21
CA PHE A 208 -3.57 -7.33 -3.34
C PHE A 208 -2.67 -7.85 -2.21
N LEU A 209 -1.56 -7.16 -1.91
CA LEU A 209 -0.64 -7.58 -0.86
C LEU A 209 -1.21 -7.38 0.55
N ILE A 210 -1.94 -6.29 0.78
CA ILE A 210 -2.65 -6.08 2.05
C ILE A 210 -3.60 -7.25 2.31
N GLU A 211 -4.42 -7.64 1.34
CA GLU A 211 -5.36 -8.75 1.47
C GLU A 211 -4.65 -10.08 1.74
N VAL A 212 -3.54 -10.36 1.03
CA VAL A 212 -2.71 -11.56 1.28
C VAL A 212 -2.15 -11.55 2.70
N ILE A 213 -1.65 -10.42 3.19
CA ILE A 213 -1.07 -10.32 4.55
C ILE A 213 -2.16 -10.48 5.61
N LEU A 214 -3.29 -9.79 5.47
CA LEU A 214 -4.42 -9.91 6.41
C LEU A 214 -4.95 -11.34 6.48
N LYS A 215 -5.00 -12.02 5.34
CA LYS A 215 -5.46 -13.41 5.27
C LYS A 215 -4.44 -14.40 5.83
N GLU A 216 -3.20 -14.34 5.38
CA GLU A 216 -2.23 -15.43 5.57
C GLU A 216 -1.25 -15.19 6.73
N ILE A 217 -1.02 -13.92 7.12
CA ILE A 217 -0.18 -13.56 8.28
C ILE A 217 -1.08 -13.25 9.48
N TYR A 218 -2.09 -12.41 9.30
CA TYR A 218 -2.99 -12.08 10.39
C TYR A 218 -4.01 -13.20 10.65
N ASN A 219 -4.16 -14.18 9.73
CA ASN A 219 -5.13 -15.27 9.87
C ASN A 219 -6.57 -14.76 10.11
N LEU A 220 -6.93 -13.61 9.52
CA LEU A 220 -8.25 -13.02 9.65
C LEU A 220 -9.18 -13.60 8.58
N PRO A 221 -10.41 -14.01 8.93
CA PRO A 221 -11.39 -14.43 7.94
C PRO A 221 -11.80 -13.24 7.06
N THR A 222 -12.05 -13.49 5.78
CA THR A 222 -12.75 -12.53 4.92
C THR A 222 -14.24 -12.55 5.26
N VAL A 223 -14.85 -11.37 5.36
CA VAL A 223 -16.30 -11.21 5.30
C VAL A 223 -16.61 -10.72 3.89
N ASP A 224 -17.54 -11.36 3.19
CA ASP A 224 -17.94 -11.01 1.81
C ASP A 224 -16.78 -10.93 0.79
N ASP A 225 -15.77 -11.78 0.97
CA ASP A 225 -14.61 -11.92 0.06
C ASP A 225 -13.79 -10.65 -0.19
N SER A 226 -13.85 -9.65 0.71
CA SER A 226 -12.96 -8.49 0.59
C SER A 226 -12.64 -7.83 1.92
N TYR A 227 -11.43 -7.31 2.02
CA TYR A 227 -10.99 -6.48 3.14
C TYR A 227 -11.08 -4.97 2.83
N LYS A 228 -11.52 -4.59 1.62
CA LYS A 228 -11.42 -3.23 1.09
C LYS A 228 -12.21 -2.16 1.85
N HIS A 229 -13.25 -2.55 2.58
CA HIS A 229 -14.12 -1.60 3.28
C HIS A 229 -13.68 -1.33 4.73
N ASN A 230 -12.87 -2.19 5.36
CA ASN A 230 -12.45 -2.02 6.75
C ASN A 230 -10.98 -2.40 6.96
N SER A 231 -10.17 -2.29 5.91
CA SER A 231 -8.79 -2.75 5.92
C SER A 231 -7.97 -2.05 7.00
N TYR A 232 -8.22 -0.77 7.29
CA TYR A 232 -7.40 -0.05 8.27
C TYR A 232 -7.65 -0.60 9.68
N THR A 233 -8.92 -0.83 10.03
CA THR A 233 -9.33 -1.50 11.28
C THR A 233 -8.63 -2.85 11.44
N LEU A 234 -8.60 -3.65 10.37
CA LEU A 234 -7.97 -4.96 10.39
C LEU A 234 -6.44 -4.87 10.51
N ILE A 235 -5.82 -3.88 9.87
CA ILE A 235 -4.39 -3.60 9.97
C ILE A 235 -4.05 -3.24 11.43
N VAL A 236 -4.73 -2.26 12.03
CA VAL A 236 -4.42 -1.78 13.39
C VAL A 236 -4.80 -2.78 14.49
N SER A 237 -5.61 -3.80 14.18
CA SER A 237 -5.96 -4.88 15.12
C SER A 237 -4.74 -5.63 15.70
N ARG A 238 -3.59 -5.55 15.02
CA ARG A 238 -2.31 -6.11 15.47
C ARG A 238 -1.17 -5.08 15.41
N PRO A 239 -1.05 -4.19 16.41
CA PRO A 239 -0.10 -3.07 16.37
C PRO A 239 1.38 -3.49 16.35
N GLU A 240 1.70 -4.74 16.73
CA GLU A 240 3.07 -5.25 16.75
C GLU A 240 3.60 -5.68 15.38
N GLU A 241 2.70 -5.99 14.45
CA GLU A 241 3.01 -6.53 13.12
C GLU A 241 3.68 -5.49 12.21
N ALA A 242 4.49 -5.97 11.26
CA ALA A 242 5.26 -5.10 10.37
C ALA A 242 4.38 -4.25 9.45
N LEU A 243 3.22 -4.78 9.04
CA LEU A 243 2.29 -4.09 8.14
C LEU A 243 1.82 -2.75 8.72
N VAL A 244 1.42 -2.70 10.00
CA VAL A 244 0.94 -1.47 10.64
C VAL A 244 2.02 -0.41 10.64
N LYS A 245 3.25 -0.80 11.00
CA LYS A 245 4.40 0.10 11.02
C LYS A 245 4.73 0.61 9.62
N TYR A 246 4.59 -0.24 8.60
CA TYR A 246 4.84 0.15 7.22
C TYR A 246 3.76 1.09 6.67
N VAL A 247 2.48 0.79 6.93
CA VAL A 247 1.33 1.63 6.57
C VAL A 247 1.41 2.99 7.24
N ASN A 248 1.68 3.05 8.55
CA ASN A 248 1.74 4.32 9.28
C ASN A 248 2.87 5.23 8.77
N ARG A 249 3.99 4.68 8.30
CA ARG A 249 5.06 5.48 7.66
C ARG A 249 4.70 5.99 6.25
N ASN A 250 3.67 5.43 5.63
CA ASN A 250 3.23 5.77 4.26
C ASN A 250 1.71 6.01 4.25
N ILE A 251 1.18 6.63 5.30
CA ILE A 251 -0.26 6.65 5.57
C ILE A 251 -1.04 7.38 4.47
N GLU A 252 -0.50 8.46 3.90
CA GLU A 252 -1.12 9.17 2.78
C GLU A 252 -1.28 8.26 1.56
N GLN A 253 -0.23 7.55 1.14
CA GLN A 253 -0.27 6.59 0.03
C GLN A 253 -1.27 5.45 0.27
N TYR A 254 -1.35 4.99 1.52
CA TYR A 254 -2.33 3.98 1.91
C TYR A 254 -3.77 4.53 1.79
N VAL A 255 -4.03 5.75 2.25
CA VAL A 255 -5.37 6.35 2.14
C VAL A 255 -5.76 6.57 0.68
N GLU A 256 -4.86 7.06 -0.18
CA GLU A 256 -5.09 7.16 -1.63
C GLU A 256 -5.50 5.79 -2.21
N LEU A 257 -4.74 4.75 -1.90
CA LEU A 257 -5.01 3.38 -2.34
C LEU A 257 -6.39 2.87 -1.90
N ILE A 258 -6.78 3.10 -0.64
CA ILE A 258 -8.09 2.68 -0.14
C ILE A 258 -9.21 3.42 -0.86
N LEU A 259 -9.08 4.74 -1.02
CA LEU A 259 -10.10 5.55 -1.68
C LEU A 259 -10.33 5.12 -3.14
N GLU A 260 -9.28 4.64 -3.83
CA GLU A 260 -9.38 4.09 -5.18
C GLU A 260 -10.11 2.74 -5.25
N HIS A 261 -10.08 1.93 -4.18
CA HIS A 261 -10.54 0.53 -4.20
C HIS A 261 -11.76 0.23 -3.32
N CYS A 262 -12.19 1.15 -2.46
CA CYS A 262 -13.26 0.93 -1.48
C CYS A 262 -14.69 1.01 -2.03
N ASP A 263 -14.88 1.23 -3.33
CA ASP A 263 -16.20 1.44 -3.97
C ASP A 263 -17.04 2.53 -3.30
N SER A 264 -16.38 3.60 -2.86
CA SER A 264 -17.00 4.71 -2.13
C SER A 264 -17.67 4.32 -0.80
N ILE A 265 -17.28 3.19 -0.21
CA ILE A 265 -17.83 2.68 1.05
C ILE A 265 -16.69 2.30 2.00
N ILE A 266 -16.68 2.91 3.18
CA ILE A 266 -15.73 2.59 4.26
C ILE A 266 -16.51 2.26 5.54
N THR A 267 -16.15 1.17 6.18
CA THR A 267 -16.76 0.58 7.38
C THR A 267 -15.72 0.33 8.47
N ASP A 268 -14.60 1.06 8.42
CA ASP A 268 -13.62 1.08 9.50
C ASP A 268 -14.29 1.45 10.82
N ASP A 269 -13.89 0.82 11.92
CA ASP A 269 -14.44 1.14 13.23
C ASP A 269 -14.10 2.58 13.66
N GLU A 270 -14.79 3.09 14.68
CA GLU A 270 -14.64 4.48 15.09
C GLU A 270 -13.19 4.82 15.47
N ASN A 271 -12.47 3.93 16.14
CA ASN A 271 -11.11 4.20 16.57
C ASN A 271 -10.17 4.30 15.36
N ALA A 272 -10.28 3.34 14.44
CA ALA A 272 -9.50 3.31 13.21
C ALA A 272 -9.80 4.51 12.31
N ALA A 273 -11.08 4.87 12.16
CA ALA A 273 -11.49 6.04 11.40
C ALA A 273 -10.95 7.35 12.01
N LEU A 274 -11.02 7.50 13.35
CA LEU A 274 -10.49 8.66 14.05
C LEU A 274 -8.96 8.76 13.93
N GLU A 275 -8.25 7.64 13.94
CA GLU A 275 -6.81 7.61 13.70
C GLU A 275 -6.44 8.17 12.32
N ILE A 276 -7.23 7.91 11.27
CA ILE A 276 -7.01 8.49 9.93
C ILE A 276 -7.43 9.96 9.89
N ILE A 277 -8.64 10.28 10.37
CA ILE A 277 -9.21 11.64 10.27
C ILE A 277 -8.35 12.67 11.00
N ASN A 278 -7.70 12.27 12.09
CA ASN A 278 -6.86 13.14 12.90
C ASN A 278 -5.38 13.18 12.47
N GLN A 279 -5.00 12.54 11.35
CA GLN A 279 -3.63 12.66 10.84
C GLN A 279 -3.37 14.06 10.26
N GLU A 280 -2.26 14.67 10.68
CA GLU A 280 -1.79 15.95 10.12
C GLU A 280 -1.00 15.75 8.82
N ASP A 281 -0.44 14.56 8.60
CA ASP A 281 0.45 14.22 7.48
C ASP A 281 -0.31 13.81 6.20
N ILE A 282 -1.64 13.85 6.19
CA ILE A 282 -2.48 13.46 5.03
C ILE A 282 -3.09 14.72 4.43
N ASN A 283 -3.07 14.82 3.10
CA ASN A 283 -3.79 15.83 2.36
C ASN A 283 -5.27 15.97 2.82
N PRO A 284 -5.73 17.18 3.21
CA PRO A 284 -7.09 17.41 3.68
C PRO A 284 -8.21 16.98 2.72
N GLU A 285 -7.97 17.00 1.41
CA GLU A 285 -8.95 16.55 0.41
C GLU A 285 -9.16 15.03 0.47
N LEU A 286 -8.11 14.26 0.77
CA LEU A 286 -8.21 12.81 0.96
C LEU A 286 -9.00 12.49 2.24
N ILE A 287 -8.72 13.18 3.34
CA ILE A 287 -9.49 13.01 4.59
C ILE A 287 -10.97 13.36 4.36
N SER A 288 -11.22 14.41 3.58
CA SER A 288 -12.58 14.83 3.24
C SER A 288 -13.34 13.76 2.46
N THR A 289 -12.68 13.15 1.48
CA THR A 289 -13.23 12.03 0.69
C THR A 289 -13.42 10.79 1.57
N TYR A 290 -12.48 10.52 2.48
CA TYR A 290 -12.60 9.43 3.44
C TYR A 290 -13.84 9.58 4.33
N ILE A 291 -14.09 10.79 4.86
CA ILE A 291 -15.29 11.09 5.64
C ILE A 291 -16.57 10.88 4.82
N GLU A 292 -16.58 11.32 3.56
CA GLU A 292 -17.73 11.13 2.66
C GLU A 292 -18.07 9.65 2.45
N TYR A 293 -17.06 8.78 2.37
CA TYR A 293 -17.25 7.33 2.15
C TYR A 293 -17.50 6.55 3.44
N LEU A 294 -17.16 7.10 4.60
CA LEU A 294 -17.34 6.47 5.89
C LEU A 294 -18.83 6.18 6.15
N GLN A 295 -19.14 4.99 6.65
CA GLN A 295 -20.48 4.58 7.09
C GLN A 295 -20.58 4.49 8.61
N THR A 296 -19.43 4.45 9.28
CA THR A 296 -19.33 4.36 10.73
C THR A 296 -19.76 5.67 11.38
N THR A 297 -20.51 5.55 12.47
CA THR A 297 -20.95 6.69 13.28
C THR A 297 -19.86 7.04 14.30
N ILE A 298 -19.40 8.29 14.28
CA ILE A 298 -18.55 8.90 15.31
C ILE A 298 -19.45 9.34 16.47
N GLU A 299 -19.15 8.86 17.67
CA GLU A 299 -19.97 9.09 18.86
C GLU A 299 -19.83 10.51 19.39
N ARG A 300 -18.62 11.09 19.34
CA ARG A 300 -18.35 12.45 19.83
C ARG A 300 -17.65 13.31 18.79
N LEU A 301 -18.25 14.48 18.52
CA LEU A 301 -17.71 15.45 17.56
C LEU A 301 -16.30 15.93 17.93
N GLU A 302 -16.06 16.13 19.23
CA GLU A 302 -14.79 16.61 19.78
C GLU A 302 -13.63 15.60 19.61
N SER A 303 -13.93 14.34 19.32
CA SER A 303 -12.92 13.34 18.97
C SER A 303 -12.20 13.67 17.65
N VAL A 304 -12.81 14.52 16.81
CA VAL A 304 -12.20 15.04 15.59
C VAL A 304 -11.51 16.36 15.90
N VAL A 305 -10.18 16.33 15.93
CA VAL A 305 -9.30 17.42 16.35
C VAL A 305 -9.39 18.60 15.38
N ASN A 306 -9.37 18.32 14.08
CA ASN A 306 -9.49 19.35 13.06
C ASN A 306 -10.98 19.71 12.84
N LYS A 307 -11.34 20.91 13.31
CA LYS A 307 -12.72 21.42 13.29
C LYS A 307 -13.25 21.71 11.87
N ASP A 308 -12.37 21.86 10.88
CA ASP A 308 -12.76 22.07 9.49
C ASP A 308 -13.53 20.88 8.90
N TYR A 309 -13.40 19.69 9.51
CA TYR A 309 -14.12 18.48 9.13
C TYR A 309 -15.50 18.34 9.78
N TRP A 310 -15.80 19.11 10.84
CA TRP A 310 -17.06 19.00 11.57
C TRP A 310 -18.30 19.19 10.66
N PRO A 311 -18.35 20.19 9.76
CA PRO A 311 -19.50 20.34 8.86
C PRO A 311 -19.73 19.12 7.97
N LYS A 312 -18.65 18.46 7.51
CA LYS A 312 -18.71 17.28 6.64
C LYS A 312 -19.32 16.09 7.38
N LEU A 313 -18.92 15.87 8.64
CA LEU A 313 -19.48 14.80 9.49
C LEU A 313 -21.00 14.93 9.68
N LEU A 314 -21.49 16.17 9.83
CA LEU A 314 -22.92 16.45 9.93
C LEU A 314 -23.63 16.21 8.58
N LEU A 315 -23.05 16.70 7.48
CA LEU A 315 -23.62 16.59 6.13
C LEU A 315 -23.80 15.13 5.69
N HIS A 316 -22.77 14.31 5.90
CA HIS A 316 -22.77 12.89 5.52
C HIS A 316 -23.39 11.97 6.58
N LYS A 317 -23.91 12.54 7.68
CA LYS A 317 -24.58 11.82 8.79
C LYS A 317 -23.68 10.77 9.46
N ASN A 318 -22.38 11.02 9.47
CA ASN A 318 -21.40 10.20 10.20
C ASN A 318 -21.33 10.54 11.68
N LEU A 319 -21.98 11.60 12.13
CA LEU A 319 -21.98 12.00 13.53
C LEU A 319 -23.20 11.45 14.26
N ARG A 320 -22.98 10.91 15.47
CA ARG A 320 -24.05 10.49 16.35
C ARG A 320 -25.00 11.65 16.63
N TYR A 321 -26.28 11.45 16.36
CA TYR A 321 -27.33 12.40 16.70
C TYR A 321 -27.55 12.42 18.22
N SER A 322 -27.00 13.42 18.89
CA SER A 322 -27.07 13.63 20.34
C SER A 322 -27.09 15.12 20.68
N GLU A 323 -27.61 15.45 21.87
CA GLU A 323 -27.64 16.81 22.42
C GLU A 323 -26.22 17.36 22.53
N HIS A 324 -25.30 16.55 23.05
CA HIS A 324 -23.88 16.91 23.19
C HIS A 324 -23.29 17.39 21.87
N ASN A 325 -23.42 16.59 20.81
CA ASN A 325 -22.82 16.91 19.51
C ASN A 325 -23.48 18.14 18.85
N ILE A 326 -24.79 18.32 19.03
CA ILE A 326 -25.51 19.52 18.56
C ILE A 326 -24.99 20.78 19.27
N LEU A 327 -24.83 20.72 20.59
CA LEU A 327 -24.36 21.85 21.40
C LEU A 327 -22.91 22.18 21.05
N GLN A 328 -22.03 21.17 20.97
CA GLN A 328 -20.63 21.36 20.61
C GLN A 328 -20.47 22.04 19.24
N TYR A 329 -21.21 21.59 18.22
CA TYR A 329 -21.17 22.24 16.91
C TYR A 329 -21.75 23.66 16.94
N TYR A 330 -22.88 23.87 17.62
CA TYR A 330 -23.49 25.20 17.74
C TYR A 330 -22.54 26.22 18.39
N PHE A 331 -21.94 25.86 19.52
CA PHE A 331 -21.05 26.76 20.24
C PHE A 331 -19.72 26.98 19.51
N TYR A 332 -19.29 26.04 18.67
CA TYR A 332 -18.14 26.23 17.78
C TYR A 332 -18.40 27.27 16.69
N LEU A 333 -19.59 27.30 16.09
CA LEU A 333 -19.89 28.25 15.01
C LEU A 333 -19.83 29.71 15.45
N GLU A 334 -19.97 30.01 16.74
CA GLU A 334 -20.07 31.36 17.32
C GLU A 334 -21.16 32.26 16.69
N GLU A 335 -21.98 31.73 15.77
CA GLU A 335 -22.99 32.43 14.96
C GLU A 335 -24.40 31.81 15.12
N ASN A 336 -25.32 32.12 14.19
CA ASN A 336 -26.66 31.54 14.12
C ASN A 336 -26.61 30.03 13.82
N PHE A 337 -27.77 29.36 13.90
CA PHE A 337 -27.96 28.03 13.34
C PHE A 337 -27.61 28.03 11.85
N GLY A 338 -26.41 27.58 11.50
CA GLY A 338 -25.99 27.39 10.11
C GLY A 338 -26.82 26.29 9.43
N GLU A 339 -26.93 26.34 8.10
CA GLU A 339 -27.74 25.41 7.29
C GLU A 339 -27.42 23.95 7.59
N VAL A 340 -26.14 23.60 7.67
CA VAL A 340 -25.67 22.24 8.00
C VAL A 340 -26.20 21.75 9.36
N LEU A 341 -26.19 22.61 10.38
CA LEU A 341 -26.71 22.24 11.71
C LEU A 341 -28.23 22.10 11.69
N VAL A 342 -28.93 22.98 10.97
CA VAL A 342 -30.39 22.93 10.83
C VAL A 342 -30.80 21.62 10.17
N ASP A 343 -30.15 21.25 9.06
CA ASP A 343 -30.43 20.02 8.33
C ASP A 343 -30.15 18.78 9.18
N PHE A 344 -29.05 18.80 9.95
CA PHE A 344 -28.73 17.73 10.90
C PHE A 344 -29.78 17.59 12.00
N ILE A 345 -30.24 18.70 12.58
CA ILE A 345 -31.29 18.72 13.62
C ILE A 345 -32.63 18.22 13.07
N ASN A 346 -33.05 18.75 11.92
CA ASN A 346 -34.35 18.45 11.31
C ASN A 346 -34.42 17.05 10.69
N GLY A 347 -33.31 16.53 10.18
CA GLY A 347 -33.26 15.28 9.42
C GLY A 347 -33.29 13.99 10.25
N ASN A 348 -33.28 14.06 11.59
CA ASN A 348 -33.17 12.90 12.48
C ASN A 348 -34.40 12.76 13.39
N GLY A 349 -34.95 11.55 13.50
CA GLY A 349 -36.23 11.29 14.19
C GLY A 349 -36.15 10.96 15.68
N VAL A 350 -34.96 11.02 16.30
CA VAL A 350 -34.80 10.64 17.71
C VAL A 350 -35.28 11.79 18.63
N ASP A 351 -35.91 11.42 19.75
CA ASP A 351 -36.26 12.34 20.82
C ASP A 351 -34.98 12.83 21.52
N LEU A 352 -34.74 14.14 21.41
CA LEU A 352 -33.71 14.84 22.18
C LEU A 352 -34.30 15.35 23.51
N ASN A 353 -33.46 15.50 24.52
CA ASN A 353 -33.79 16.06 25.82
C ASN A 353 -32.76 17.08 26.27
N PHE A 354 -33.05 18.36 26.04
CA PHE A 354 -32.12 19.43 26.42
C PHE A 354 -32.38 19.99 27.82
N ASN A 355 -31.40 19.88 28.71
CA ASN A 355 -31.47 20.50 30.03
C ASN A 355 -30.75 21.85 30.08
N TYR A 356 -31.52 22.93 30.21
CA TYR A 356 -30.98 24.29 30.29
C TYR A 356 -29.91 24.48 31.38
N ASN A 357 -30.05 23.83 32.53
CA ASN A 357 -29.09 23.99 33.62
C ASN A 357 -27.79 23.26 33.33
N GLU A 358 -27.84 22.08 32.71
CA GLU A 358 -26.63 21.33 32.30
C GLU A 358 -25.86 22.12 31.24
N ILE A 359 -26.55 22.65 30.23
CA ILE A 359 -25.92 23.50 29.20
C ILE A 359 -25.30 24.74 29.85
N LYS A 360 -25.99 25.36 30.82
CA LYS A 360 -25.49 26.51 31.56
C LYS A 360 -24.23 26.19 32.36
N ASP A 361 -24.17 25.01 32.98
CA ASP A 361 -23.03 24.58 33.77
C ASP A 361 -21.82 24.25 32.89
N GLU A 362 -22.03 23.75 31.67
CA GLU A 362 -20.99 23.41 30.70
C GLU A 362 -20.47 24.62 29.90
N PHE A 363 -21.36 25.38 29.27
CA PHE A 363 -21.00 26.45 28.31
C PHE A 363 -21.09 27.86 28.88
N GLY A 364 -21.71 28.03 30.05
CA GLY A 364 -21.88 29.32 30.70
C GLY A 364 -23.27 29.94 30.56
N THR A 365 -23.55 30.89 31.45
CA THR A 365 -24.89 31.49 31.58
C THR A 365 -25.25 32.40 30.42
N SER A 366 -24.28 33.16 29.91
CA SER A 366 -24.52 34.13 28.83
C SER A 366 -24.76 33.41 27.51
N GLU A 367 -23.94 32.40 27.26
CA GLU A 367 -23.89 31.54 26.09
C GLU A 367 -25.20 30.74 25.97
N THR A 368 -25.61 30.11 27.07
CA THR A 368 -26.88 29.36 27.13
C THR A 368 -28.10 30.26 26.96
N ALA A 369 -28.09 31.47 27.53
CA ALA A 369 -29.16 32.44 27.32
C ALA A 369 -29.20 32.94 25.86
N SER A 370 -28.04 33.13 25.23
CA SER A 370 -27.91 33.46 23.82
C SER A 370 -28.45 32.33 22.93
N PHE A 371 -28.05 31.09 23.20
CA PHE A 371 -28.55 29.90 22.49
C PHE A 371 -30.07 29.79 22.55
N PHE A 372 -30.66 29.93 23.75
CA PHE A 372 -32.12 29.92 23.89
C PHE A 372 -32.77 31.04 23.07
N ARG A 373 -32.23 32.26 23.13
CA ARG A 373 -32.73 33.39 22.33
C ARG A 373 -32.68 33.08 20.83
N LYS A 374 -31.62 32.44 20.35
CA LYS A 374 -31.49 32.03 18.93
C LYS A 374 -32.50 30.97 18.55
N ILE A 375 -32.81 30.02 19.45
CA ILE A 375 -33.89 29.06 19.24
C ILE A 375 -35.21 29.80 19.07
N ILE A 376 -35.55 30.76 19.95
CA ILE A 376 -36.83 31.49 19.89
C ILE A 376 -37.09 32.11 18.51
N ILE A 377 -36.07 32.75 17.94
CA ILE A 377 -36.18 33.47 16.65
C ILE A 377 -35.91 32.59 15.43
N SER A 378 -35.64 31.29 15.61
CA SER A 378 -35.25 30.42 14.51
C SER A 378 -36.45 30.00 13.67
N GLU A 379 -36.53 30.48 12.43
CA GLU A 379 -37.52 30.03 11.45
C GLU A 379 -37.09 28.76 10.68
N SER A 380 -35.81 28.40 10.71
CA SER A 380 -35.23 27.27 9.96
C SER A 380 -35.46 25.90 10.63
N LEU A 381 -35.65 25.86 11.95
CA LEU A 381 -36.02 24.63 12.65
C LEU A 381 -37.46 24.22 12.30
N SER A 382 -37.68 22.93 12.05
CA SER A 382 -39.02 22.38 11.89
C SER A 382 -39.85 22.58 13.16
N ASN A 383 -41.18 22.70 13.03
CA ASN A 383 -42.05 22.93 14.19
C ASN A 383 -41.92 21.82 15.25
N GLU A 384 -41.71 20.57 14.83
CA GLU A 384 -41.48 19.44 15.73
C GLU A 384 -40.19 19.59 16.53
N LYS A 385 -39.07 19.89 15.87
CA LYS A 385 -37.78 20.08 16.56
C LYS A 385 -37.76 21.33 17.41
N TYR A 386 -38.36 22.42 16.92
CA TYR A 386 -38.55 23.65 17.68
C TYR A 386 -39.33 23.37 18.98
N GLU A 387 -40.43 22.61 18.90
CA GLU A 387 -41.23 22.23 20.05
C GLU A 387 -40.44 21.47 21.11
N ILE A 388 -39.54 20.55 20.71
CA ILE A 388 -38.67 19.82 21.64
C ILE A 388 -37.80 20.78 22.47
N PHE A 389 -37.06 21.69 21.80
CA PHE A 389 -36.22 22.67 22.51
C PHE A 389 -37.03 23.53 23.49
N ILE A 390 -38.19 24.02 23.06
CA ILE A 390 -39.06 24.86 23.87
C ILE A 390 -39.59 24.10 25.10
N ARG A 391 -40.04 22.87 24.91
CA ARG A 391 -40.55 21.99 25.97
C ARG A 391 -39.49 21.70 27.01
N ASP A 392 -38.28 21.37 26.59
CA ASP A 392 -37.25 20.82 27.48
C ASP A 392 -36.56 21.92 28.31
N PHE A 393 -36.37 23.11 27.71
CA PHE A 393 -35.72 24.24 28.39
C PHE A 393 -36.53 24.75 29.59
N LYS A 394 -37.87 24.66 29.53
CA LYS A 394 -38.79 25.12 30.61
C LYS A 394 -38.48 26.54 31.09
N ARG A 395 -38.05 27.42 30.17
CA ARG A 395 -37.74 28.84 30.43
C ARG A 395 -38.88 29.73 29.95
N TYR A 396 -38.96 30.93 30.53
CA TYR A 396 -39.97 31.92 30.17
C TYR A 396 -39.37 33.32 30.08
N TYR A 397 -40.05 34.19 29.33
CA TYR A 397 -39.76 35.61 29.25
C TYR A 397 -40.84 36.41 29.99
N ASN A 398 -40.42 37.21 30.98
CA ASN A 398 -41.29 38.19 31.61
C ASN A 398 -41.61 39.34 30.64
N GLU A 399 -40.67 39.71 29.77
CA GLU A 399 -40.87 40.67 28.69
C GLU A 399 -40.49 40.00 27.37
N PHE A 400 -41.49 39.59 26.62
CA PHE A 400 -41.35 38.99 25.30
C PHE A 400 -41.37 40.11 24.25
N LYS A 401 -40.28 40.26 23.50
CA LYS A 401 -40.06 41.35 22.53
C LYS A 401 -39.50 40.81 21.21
N PHE A 402 -39.83 39.58 20.86
CA PHE A 402 -39.37 38.95 19.62
C PHE A 402 -40.43 39.12 18.55
N GLU A 403 -40.04 39.63 17.38
CA GLU A 403 -40.88 39.84 16.20
C GLU A 403 -40.48 38.86 15.09
N GLY A 404 -41.32 38.67 14.07
CA GLY A 404 -41.01 37.85 12.89
C GLY A 404 -41.15 36.34 13.07
N ILE A 405 -41.58 35.88 14.24
CA ILE A 405 -41.87 34.46 14.52
C ILE A 405 -43.15 34.00 13.80
N SER A 406 -43.13 32.84 13.15
CA SER A 406 -44.31 32.29 12.48
C SER A 406 -45.44 31.92 13.46
N ASN A 407 -46.69 31.97 12.98
CA ASN A 407 -47.86 31.70 13.81
C ASN A 407 -47.81 30.32 14.49
N ALA A 408 -47.37 29.28 13.78
CA ALA A 408 -47.24 27.94 14.34
C ALA A 408 -46.24 27.88 15.52
N LYS A 409 -45.09 28.55 15.39
CA LYS A 409 -44.08 28.61 16.45
C LYS A 409 -44.52 29.46 17.63
N LEU A 410 -45.22 30.56 17.37
CA LEU A 410 -45.79 31.37 18.44
C LEU A 410 -46.83 30.59 19.26
N GLN A 411 -47.66 29.74 18.62
CA GLN A 411 -48.56 28.84 19.34
C GLN A 411 -47.81 27.84 20.22
N ILE A 412 -46.68 27.30 19.76
CA ILE A 412 -45.81 26.43 20.56
C ILE A 412 -45.28 27.19 21.78
N LEU A 413 -44.80 28.43 21.60
CA LEU A 413 -44.31 29.26 22.71
C LEU A 413 -45.39 29.55 23.77
N MET A 414 -46.63 29.78 23.33
CA MET A 414 -47.78 29.93 24.23
C MET A 414 -48.12 28.62 24.95
N LYS A 415 -48.17 27.49 24.22
CA LYS A 415 -48.45 26.15 24.75
C LYS A 415 -47.54 25.79 25.92
N TYR A 416 -46.25 26.11 25.83
CA TYR A 416 -45.26 25.81 26.88
C TYR A 416 -45.02 26.97 27.86
N ASN A 417 -45.88 28.00 27.86
CA ASN A 417 -45.81 29.16 28.76
C ASN A 417 -44.47 29.91 28.71
N VAL A 418 -43.79 29.90 27.56
CA VAL A 418 -42.57 30.70 27.37
C VAL A 418 -42.92 32.19 27.38
N VAL A 419 -44.05 32.55 26.76
CA VAL A 419 -44.64 33.90 26.86
C VAL A 419 -45.53 33.94 28.09
N ARG A 420 -45.11 34.64 29.15
CA ARG A 420 -45.96 34.78 30.34
C ARG A 420 -47.16 35.68 30.08
N MET A 421 -48.32 35.30 30.62
CA MET A 421 -49.54 36.11 30.59
C MET A 421 -49.43 37.29 31.56
N ASN A 422 -48.86 38.40 31.09
CA ASN A 422 -48.82 39.67 31.79
C ASN A 422 -49.20 40.82 30.83
N ASP A 423 -49.55 41.98 31.39
CA ASP A 423 -50.06 43.13 30.62
C ASP A 423 -49.11 43.55 29.49
N PHE A 424 -47.80 43.46 29.72
CA PHE A 424 -46.78 43.81 28.73
C PHE A 424 -46.81 42.85 27.53
N ASN A 425 -46.71 41.54 27.78
CA ASN A 425 -46.68 40.51 26.74
C ASN A 425 -48.00 40.44 25.98
N LEU A 426 -49.14 40.57 26.66
CA LEU A 426 -50.46 40.58 26.02
C LEU A 426 -50.60 41.77 25.07
N LYS A 427 -50.14 42.95 25.49
CA LYS A 427 -50.11 44.13 24.62
C LYS A 427 -49.18 43.91 23.43
N PHE A 428 -47.97 43.39 23.66
CA PHE A 428 -47.00 43.13 22.60
C PHE A 428 -47.53 42.12 21.56
N VAL A 429 -48.11 41.00 22.00
CA VAL A 429 -48.71 39.99 21.12
C VAL A 429 -49.88 40.58 20.34
N ARG A 430 -50.75 41.38 20.97
CA ARG A 430 -51.85 42.05 20.26
C ARG A 430 -51.38 43.02 19.19
N ASP A 431 -50.34 43.78 19.49
CA ASP A 431 -49.86 44.84 18.61
C ASP A 431 -49.06 44.26 17.41
N ASN A 432 -48.47 43.06 17.53
CA ASN A 432 -47.57 42.48 16.51
C ASN A 432 -48.02 41.13 15.91
N TYR A 433 -48.97 40.42 16.53
CA TYR A 433 -49.42 39.07 16.14
C TYR A 433 -50.96 38.95 16.18
N SER A 434 -51.64 39.94 15.59
CA SER A 434 -53.09 40.13 15.67
C SER A 434 -53.94 38.95 15.18
N GLU A 435 -53.40 38.09 14.31
CA GLU A 435 -54.07 36.89 13.80
C GLU A 435 -54.28 35.79 14.86
N GLN A 436 -53.61 35.85 16.03
CA GLN A 436 -53.76 34.85 17.11
C GLN A 436 -54.81 35.20 18.17
N LEU A 437 -55.47 36.34 18.03
CA LEU A 437 -56.53 36.80 18.94
C LEU A 437 -57.94 36.49 18.40
N LEU A 438 -58.03 35.85 17.23
CA LEU A 438 -59.23 35.28 16.62
C LEU A 438 -59.25 33.78 16.86
#